data_AF-A0A1D6IA27-F1
#
_entry.id   AF-A0A1D6IA27-F1
#
_cell.length_a   1.000
_cell.length_b   1.000
_cell.length_c   1.000
_cell.angle_alpha   90.00
_cell.angle_beta   90.00
_cell.angle_gamma   90.00
#
_symmetry.space_group_name_H-M   'P 1'
#
loop_
_entity.id
_entity.type
_entity.pdbx_description
1 polymer ?
#
loop_
_entity_poly.entity_id
_entity_poly.type
_entity_poly.pdbx_seq_one_letter_code
_entity_poly.pdbx_strand_id
1 'polypeptide(L)'
;MPYKINPIDFENSDGNLGQVNSILSGISMKLPISRLQLDLTDLTVLRNLGMGLGHSLLAYKGTMRGISKVQVGDPELVLCLVTDDIVGYR
;
A
#
# COMPACT_ATOMS: atom_id res chain seq x y z
N MET A 1 3.52 -19.92 -17.29
CA MET A 1 3.66 -18.92 -18.38
C MET A 1 5.02 -18.27 -18.25
N PRO A 2 6.02 -18.67 -19.06
CA PRO A 2 7.42 -18.28 -18.85
C PRO A 2 7.70 -16.78 -19.05
N TYR A 3 6.87 -16.09 -19.82
CA TYR A 3 7.11 -14.71 -20.27
C TYR A 3 6.20 -13.67 -19.60
N LYS A 4 5.33 -14.08 -18.67
CA LYS A 4 4.35 -13.17 -18.06
C LYS A 4 4.99 -12.43 -16.88
N ILE A 5 5.19 -11.13 -17.01
CA ILE A 5 5.63 -10.25 -15.92
C ILE A 5 4.39 -9.54 -15.37
N ASN A 6 4.17 -9.64 -14.05
CA ASN A 6 3.00 -9.06 -13.38
C ASN A 6 3.39 -7.79 -12.61
N PRO A 7 2.51 -6.77 -12.53
CA PRO A 7 2.68 -5.58 -11.70
C PRO A 7 2.48 -5.85 -10.19
N ILE A 8 3.09 -6.91 -9.65
CA ILE A 8 2.82 -7.40 -8.29
C ILE A 8 3.11 -6.37 -7.19
N ASP A 9 4.11 -5.51 -7.40
CA ASP A 9 4.44 -4.43 -6.46
C ASP A 9 3.33 -3.38 -6.36
N PHE A 10 2.65 -3.08 -7.48
CA PHE A 10 1.50 -2.16 -7.51
C PHE A 10 0.25 -2.82 -6.94
N GLU A 11 -0.04 -4.08 -7.28
CA GLU A 11 -1.18 -4.83 -6.73
C GLU A 11 -1.10 -4.94 -5.20
N ASN A 12 0.08 -5.27 -4.67
CA ASN A 12 0.32 -5.31 -3.23
C ASN A 12 0.19 -3.93 -2.58
N SER A 13 0.66 -2.88 -3.26
CA SER A 13 0.53 -1.51 -2.77
C SER A 13 -0.93 -1.10 -2.66
N ASP A 14 -1.75 -1.36 -3.68
CA ASP A 14 -3.17 -1.02 -3.71
C ASP A 14 -3.96 -1.72 -2.61
N GLY A 15 -3.73 -3.03 -2.43
CA GLY A 15 -4.35 -3.80 -1.34
C GLY A 15 -4.03 -3.24 0.05
N ASN A 16 -2.78 -2.79 0.27
CA ASN A 16 -2.39 -2.14 1.53
C ASN A 16 -3.04 -0.77 1.69
N LEU A 17 -3.12 0.06 0.63
CA LEU A 17 -3.80 1.37 0.69
C LEU A 17 -5.29 1.23 1.04
N GLY A 18 -5.97 0.20 0.51
CA GLY A 18 -7.35 -0.10 0.87
C GLY A 18 -7.54 -0.39 2.37
N GLN A 19 -6.65 -1.21 2.95
CA GLN A 19 -6.67 -1.49 4.39
C GLN A 19 -6.37 -0.24 5.22
N VAL A 20 -5.36 0.54 4.83
CA VAL A 20 -4.98 1.81 5.50
C VAL A 20 -6.17 2.76 5.56
N ASN A 21 -6.84 2.98 4.44
CA ASN A 21 -7.96 3.90 4.36
C ASN A 21 -9.09 3.49 5.31
N SER A 22 -9.36 2.18 5.40
CA SER A 22 -10.39 1.65 6.29
C SER A 22 -10.04 1.90 7.77
N ILE A 23 -8.79 1.65 8.16
CA ILE A 23 -8.30 1.85 9.53
C ILE A 23 -8.28 3.35 9.89
N LEU A 24 -7.64 4.18 9.07
CA LEU A 24 -7.47 5.61 9.35
C LEU A 24 -8.81 6.35 9.32
N SER A 25 -9.73 5.97 8.43
CA SER A 25 -11.09 6.51 8.40
C SER A 25 -11.85 6.16 9.69
N GLY A 26 -11.78 4.90 10.13
CA GLY A 26 -12.41 4.47 11.39
C GLY A 26 -11.87 5.24 12.61
N ILE A 27 -10.55 5.45 12.68
CA ILE A 27 -9.91 6.26 13.73
C ILE A 27 -10.40 7.71 13.65
N SER A 28 -10.41 8.31 12.45
CA SER A 28 -10.85 9.69 12.23
C SER A 28 -12.32 9.91 12.61
N MET A 29 -13.18 8.92 12.40
CA MET A 29 -14.59 9.00 12.76
C MET A 29 -14.81 8.82 14.27
N LYS A 30 -13.99 7.99 14.93
CA LYS A 30 -14.20 7.67 16.35
C LYS A 30 -13.59 8.67 17.32
N LEU A 31 -12.36 9.12 17.07
CA LEU A 31 -11.61 10.01 17.98
C LEU A 31 -12.33 11.32 18.38
N PRO A 32 -13.13 11.97 17.50
CA PRO A 32 -13.80 13.21 17.88
C PRO A 32 -14.98 13.01 18.84
N ILE A 33 -15.46 11.77 19.02
CA ILE A 33 -16.69 11.47 19.75
C ILE A 33 -16.35 10.75 21.05
N SER A 34 -16.43 11.48 22.16
CA SER A 34 -16.36 10.94 23.52
C SER A 34 -17.59 11.38 24.31
N ARG A 35 -18.20 10.46 25.08
CA ARG A 35 -19.38 10.78 25.89
C ARG A 35 -19.01 11.56 27.15
N LEU A 36 -19.79 12.59 27.47
CA LEU A 36 -19.64 13.41 28.69
C LEU A 36 -18.23 14.00 28.81
N GLN A 37 -17.60 13.91 29.99
CA GLN A 37 -16.26 14.46 30.23
C GLN A 37 -15.16 13.63 29.57
N LEU A 38 -15.27 12.29 29.55
CA LEU A 38 -14.34 11.37 28.86
C LEU A 38 -14.89 9.93 28.89
N ASP A 39 -14.88 9.25 27.75
CA ASP A 39 -14.95 7.80 27.68
C ASP A 39 -13.59 7.19 27.29
N LEU A 40 -13.33 5.95 27.71
CA LEU A 40 -12.02 5.31 27.52
C LEU A 40 -11.87 4.61 26.17
N THR A 41 -12.87 4.66 25.30
CA THR A 41 -12.86 3.88 24.04
C THR A 41 -11.78 4.37 23.07
N ASP A 42 -11.40 5.64 23.15
CA ASP A 42 -10.36 6.21 22.30
C ASP A 42 -8.96 5.65 22.61
N LEU A 43 -8.72 5.17 23.84
CA LEU A 43 -7.42 4.63 24.25
C LEU A 43 -7.07 3.34 23.50
N THR A 44 -8.04 2.45 23.24
CA THR A 44 -7.80 1.24 22.46
C THR A 44 -7.71 1.55 20.97
N VAL A 45 -8.50 2.52 20.49
CA VAL A 45 -8.46 2.98 19.09
C VAL A 45 -7.10 3.61 18.76
N LEU A 46 -6.56 4.47 19.64
CA LEU A 46 -5.26 5.11 19.44
C LEU A 46 -4.09 4.12 19.33
N ARG A 47 -4.17 2.97 20.00
CA ARG A 47 -3.14 1.90 19.87
C ARG A 47 -3.07 1.30 18.46
N ASN A 48 -4.13 1.43 17.66
CA ASN A 48 -4.18 0.95 16.28
C ASN A 48 -3.60 1.97 15.27
N LEU A 49 -3.24 3.18 15.70
CA LEU A 49 -2.65 4.20 14.81
C LEU A 49 -1.38 3.68 14.11
N GLY A 50 -0.54 2.95 14.85
CA GLY A 50 0.67 2.34 14.30
C GLY A 50 0.39 1.31 13.19
N MET A 51 -0.73 0.59 13.24
CA MET A 51 -1.11 -0.35 12.16
C MET A 51 -1.43 0.41 10.87
N GLY A 52 -2.23 1.47 10.96
CA GLY A 52 -2.56 2.32 9.81
C GLY A 52 -1.29 2.87 9.15
N LEU A 53 -0.39 3.46 9.95
CA LEU A 53 0.89 3.99 9.45
C LEU A 53 1.81 2.89 8.91
N GLY A 54 1.83 1.72 9.53
CA GLY A 54 2.64 0.58 9.10
C GLY A 54 2.24 0.07 7.71
N HIS A 55 0.95 -0.14 7.49
CA HIS A 55 0.44 -0.51 6.17
C HIS A 55 0.65 0.60 5.13
N SER A 56 0.56 1.89 5.52
CA SER A 56 0.89 2.99 4.61
C SER A 56 2.35 2.93 4.16
N LEU A 57 3.27 2.69 5.10
CA LEU A 57 4.69 2.58 4.80
C LEU A 57 4.99 1.39 3.86
N LEU A 58 4.35 0.25 4.08
CA LEU A 58 4.47 -0.92 3.19
C LEU A 58 3.94 -0.61 1.79
N ALA A 59 2.79 0.05 1.69
CA ALA A 59 2.23 0.48 0.42
C ALA A 59 3.21 1.39 -0.33
N TYR A 60 3.70 2.46 0.30
CA TYR A 60 4.63 3.41 -0.32
C TYR A 60 5.93 2.74 -0.77
N LYS A 61 6.48 1.82 0.03
CA LYS A 61 7.64 1.03 -0.39
C LYS A 61 7.34 0.15 -1.61
N GLY A 62 6.16 -0.47 -1.65
CA GLY A 62 5.68 -1.21 -2.81
C GLY A 62 5.58 -0.33 -4.05
N THR A 63 4.92 0.82 -3.95
CA THR A 63 4.80 1.80 -5.05
C THR A 63 6.16 2.27 -5.54
N MET A 64 7.07 2.62 -4.64
CA MET A 64 8.42 3.09 -4.99
C MET A 64 9.21 2.00 -5.72
N ARG A 65 9.14 0.75 -5.27
CA ARG A 65 9.74 -0.39 -6.00
C ARG A 65 9.10 -0.56 -7.37
N GLY A 66 7.76 -0.50 -7.45
CA GLY A 66 7.04 -0.59 -8.71
C GLY A 66 7.48 0.48 -9.70
N ILE A 67 7.56 1.74 -9.27
CA ILE A 67 8.00 2.88 -10.10
C ILE A 67 9.43 2.67 -10.60
N SER A 68 10.36 2.20 -9.76
CA SER A 68 11.74 1.94 -10.18
C SER A 68 11.86 0.84 -11.24
N LYS A 69 10.86 -0.04 -11.34
CA LYS A 69 10.78 -1.11 -12.35
C LYS A 69 10.09 -0.70 -13.65
N VAL A 70 9.49 0.50 -13.69
CA VAL A 70 8.80 1.01 -14.88
C VAL A 70 9.84 1.54 -15.86
N GLN A 71 9.87 0.98 -17.07
CA GLN A 71 10.60 1.53 -18.20
C GLN A 71 9.61 1.96 -19.28
N VAL A 72 9.91 3.07 -19.96
CA VAL A 72 9.10 3.52 -21.11
C VAL A 72 9.53 2.72 -22.33
N GLY A 73 8.66 1.83 -22.82
CA GLY A 73 8.81 1.14 -24.10
C GLY A 73 8.26 1.95 -25.27
N ASP A 74 8.52 1.49 -26.50
CA ASP A 74 7.95 2.01 -27.76
C ASP A 74 6.41 2.16 -27.67
N PRO A 75 5.80 3.14 -28.36
CA PRO A 75 4.39 3.51 -28.18
C PRO A 75 3.37 2.43 -28.56
N GLU A 76 3.79 1.33 -29.18
CA GLU A 76 2.97 0.16 -29.49
C GLU A 76 2.90 -0.88 -28.35
N LEU A 77 3.80 -0.81 -27.36
CA LEU A 77 3.85 -1.73 -26.22
C LEU A 77 3.38 -1.04 -24.94
N VAL A 78 2.12 -1.28 -24.60
CA VAL A 78 1.51 -1.00 -23.29
C VAL A 78 2.45 -1.44 -22.17
N LEU A 79 2.93 -0.45 -21.39
CA LEU A 79 3.59 -0.58 -20.08
C LEU A 79 4.44 -1.87 -19.91
N CYS A 80 5.59 -1.92 -20.57
CA CYS A 80 6.59 -2.95 -20.29
C CYS A 80 7.23 -2.66 -18.92
N LEU A 81 6.72 -3.30 -17.86
CA LEU A 81 7.42 -3.40 -16.57
C LEU A 81 8.63 -4.32 -16.74
N VAL A 82 9.71 -3.80 -17.31
CA VAL A 82 10.96 -4.52 -17.47
C VAL A 82 11.96 -3.91 -16.50
N THR A 83 12.29 -4.67 -15.44
CA THR A 83 13.65 -4.69 -14.87
C THR A 83 13.86 -6.01 -14.10
N ASP A 84 14.77 -6.83 -14.61
CA ASP A 84 15.85 -7.52 -13.90
C ASP A 84 15.61 -8.58 -12.80
N ASP A 85 14.39 -9.00 -12.50
CA ASP A 85 14.20 -10.23 -11.67
C ASP A 85 14.40 -11.55 -12.47
N ILE A 86 14.80 -11.46 -13.75
CA ILE A 86 15.06 -12.62 -14.64
C ILE A 86 16.53 -12.74 -15.07
N VAL A 87 17.47 -11.99 -14.47
CA VAL A 87 18.93 -12.22 -14.65
C VAL A 87 19.42 -13.43 -13.82
N GLY A 88 18.52 -14.38 -13.53
CA GLY A 88 18.82 -15.68 -12.94
C GLY A 88 18.73 -16.85 -13.93
N TYR A 89 18.34 -16.60 -15.19
CA TYR A 89 18.40 -17.60 -16.26
C TYR A 89 19.46 -17.18 -17.30
N ARG A 90 20.72 -17.42 -16.93
CA ARG A 90 21.68 -18.00 -17.88
C ARG A 90 21.57 -19.51 -17.80
#